data_AF-A0A838VGU7-F1
#
_entry.id   AF-A0A838VGU7-F1
#
_cell.length_a   1.000
_cell.length_b   1.000
_cell.length_c   1.000
_cell.angle_alpha   90.00
_cell.angle_beta   90.00
_cell.angle_gamma   90.00
#
_symmetry.space_group_name_H-M   'P 1'
#
loop_
_entity.id
_entity.type
_entity.pdbx_description
1 polymer ?
#
loop_
_entity_poly.entity_id
_entity_poly.type
_entity_poly.pdbx_seq_one_letter_code
_entity_poly.pdbx_strand_id
1 'polypeptide(L)'
;MARSGEQAAAGALPPVTGVGGAFHVAGSIPGEGETQIFLTTQTGAPVSLSVLRRPGEAPSWSLAQGEIVDEAGAAPPRDTLAWYRLACFLPRALPDRPTAELAAADADAARADYAFVLEGLGACGRVRGS
;
A
#
# COMPACT_ATOMS: atom_id res chain seq x y z
N MET A 1 2.79 -17.47 -35.47
CA MET A 1 2.87 -18.13 -34.15
C MET A 1 3.89 -17.38 -33.31
N ALA A 2 3.45 -16.37 -32.55
CA ALA A 2 4.30 -15.79 -31.50
C ALA A 2 4.25 -16.74 -30.30
N ARG A 3 5.39 -16.99 -29.63
CA ARG A 3 5.43 -17.83 -28.43
C ARG A 3 4.60 -17.16 -27.34
N SER A 4 3.75 -17.95 -26.67
CA SER A 4 3.09 -17.54 -25.43
C SER A 4 4.16 -17.04 -24.46
N GLY A 5 4.06 -15.77 -24.06
CA GLY A 5 4.91 -15.21 -23.02
C GLY A 5 4.64 -15.93 -21.71
N GLU A 6 5.71 -16.43 -21.10
CA GLU A 6 5.73 -16.98 -19.75
C GLU A 6 4.94 -16.05 -18.80
N GLN A 7 3.81 -16.53 -18.27
CA GLN A 7 3.09 -15.81 -17.23
C GLN A 7 3.99 -15.81 -16.00
N ALA A 8 4.65 -14.68 -15.72
CA ALA A 8 5.49 -14.54 -14.55
C ALA A 8 4.66 -14.85 -13.31
N ALA A 9 4.89 -16.02 -12.70
CA ALA A 9 4.24 -16.39 -11.45
C ALA A 9 4.54 -15.30 -10.43
N ALA A 10 3.49 -14.68 -9.87
CA ALA A 10 3.61 -13.57 -8.94
C ALA A 10 4.50 -13.99 -7.76
N GLY A 11 5.77 -13.59 -7.81
CA GLY A 11 6.75 -13.92 -6.79
C GLY A 11 6.32 -13.31 -5.47
N ALA A 12 6.58 -13.98 -4.36
CA ALA A 12 6.24 -13.42 -3.06
C ALA A 12 7.04 -12.12 -2.81
N LEU A 13 6.44 -10.95 -3.04
CA LEU A 13 6.60 -9.56 -2.51
C LEU A 13 8.00 -8.92 -2.25
N PRO A 14 9.11 -9.67 -2.25
CA PRO A 14 10.26 -9.43 -1.36
C PRO A 14 9.98 -8.98 0.11
N PRO A 15 10.97 -8.97 1.01
CA PRO A 15 10.83 -8.39 2.35
C PRO A 15 10.80 -6.85 2.29
N VAL A 16 9.80 -6.24 2.91
CA VAL A 16 9.66 -4.78 3.04
C VAL A 16 10.62 -4.26 4.12
N THR A 17 11.24 -3.10 3.86
CA THR A 17 12.20 -2.45 4.75
C THR A 17 11.76 -1.06 5.23
N GLY A 18 10.69 -0.50 4.66
CA GLY A 18 10.20 0.84 5.01
C GLY A 18 9.35 1.48 3.91
N VAL A 19 9.17 2.80 4.00
CA VAL A 19 8.46 3.64 3.03
C VAL A 19 9.47 4.55 2.33
N GLY A 20 9.50 4.53 1.00
CA GLY A 20 10.39 5.33 0.17
C GLY A 20 9.83 6.72 -0.18
N GLY A 21 8.51 6.81 -0.37
CA GLY A 21 7.79 8.03 -0.73
C GLY A 21 6.28 7.86 -0.62
N ALA A 22 5.54 8.95 -0.56
CA ALA A 22 4.09 8.97 -0.63
C ALA A 22 3.61 10.15 -1.48
N PHE A 23 2.45 10.00 -2.12
CA PHE A 23 1.82 11.00 -2.97
C PHE A 23 0.31 10.95 -2.73
N HIS A 24 -0.36 12.10 -2.81
CA HIS A 24 -1.80 12.22 -2.70
C HIS A 24 -2.31 13.17 -3.79
N VAL A 25 -3.49 12.85 -4.34
CA VAL A 25 -4.23 13.73 -5.24
C VAL A 25 -5.67 13.82 -4.75
N ALA A 26 -6.10 15.03 -4.42
CA ALA A 26 -7.51 15.32 -4.19
C ALA A 26 -8.31 15.18 -5.49
N GLY A 27 -9.48 14.54 -5.42
CA GLY A 27 -10.39 14.40 -6.55
C GLY A 27 -11.13 15.68 -6.89
N SER A 28 -12.06 15.58 -7.85
CA SER A 28 -12.90 16.73 -8.26
C SER A 28 -14.10 16.95 -7.34
N ILE A 29 -14.41 15.98 -6.47
CA ILE A 29 -15.50 16.07 -5.50
C ILE A 29 -14.93 16.10 -4.07
N PRO A 30 -15.44 16.94 -3.14
CA PRO A 30 -14.97 16.95 -1.75
C PRO A 30 -15.02 15.55 -1.09
N GLY A 31 -13.88 15.09 -0.57
CA GLY A 31 -13.72 13.76 0.03
C GLY A 31 -13.35 12.65 -0.97
N GLU A 32 -13.29 12.94 -2.27
CA GLU A 32 -12.66 12.10 -3.28
C GLU A 32 -11.13 12.29 -3.24
N GLY A 33 -10.38 11.21 -3.48
CA GLY A 33 -8.93 11.30 -3.66
C GLY A 33 -8.25 9.93 -3.75
N GLU A 34 -7.00 9.96 -4.19
CA GLU A 34 -6.12 8.78 -4.24
C GLU A 34 -4.81 9.07 -3.53
N THR A 35 -4.37 8.14 -2.66
CA THR A 35 -3.03 8.15 -2.06
C THR A 35 -2.24 6.96 -2.58
N GLN A 36 -1.02 7.20 -3.07
CA GLN A 36 -0.06 6.15 -3.42
C GLN A 36 1.15 6.19 -2.47
N ILE A 37 1.51 5.04 -1.89
CA ILE A 37 2.64 4.90 -0.96
C ILE A 37 3.62 3.90 -1.56
N PHE A 38 4.85 4.34 -1.82
CA PHE A 38 5.92 3.51 -2.38
C PHE A 38 6.74 2.88 -1.26
N LEU A 39 6.87 1.55 -1.27
CA LEU A 39 7.59 0.80 -0.24
C LEU A 39 9.03 0.52 -0.68
N THR A 40 9.96 0.58 0.27
CA THR A 40 11.31 0.05 0.04
C THR A 40 11.33 -1.44 0.34
N THR A 41 12.00 -2.22 -0.51
CA THR A 41 12.17 -3.67 -0.35
C THR A 41 13.65 -4.04 -0.32
N GLN A 42 13.99 -5.18 0.29
CA GLN A 42 15.39 -5.66 0.33
C GLN A 42 16.01 -5.89 -1.05
N THR A 43 15.19 -6.20 -2.06
CA THR A 43 15.65 -6.44 -3.43
C THR A 43 15.58 -5.21 -4.34
N GLY A 44 15.07 -4.07 -3.84
CA GLY A 44 14.78 -2.89 -4.66
C GLY A 44 13.62 -3.07 -5.65
N ALA A 45 12.86 -4.17 -5.54
CA ALA A 45 11.70 -4.41 -6.40
C ALA A 45 10.58 -3.39 -6.09
N PRO A 46 9.90 -2.85 -7.10
CA PRO A 46 8.84 -1.87 -6.91
C PRO A 46 7.60 -2.52 -6.27
N VAL A 47 7.17 -1.94 -5.17
CA VAL A 47 5.96 -2.29 -4.43
C VAL A 47 5.29 -0.99 -4.03
N SER A 48 3.99 -0.88 -4.28
CA SER A 48 3.19 0.25 -3.82
C SER A 48 1.88 -0.19 -3.19
N LEU A 49 1.37 0.68 -2.33
CA LEU A 49 0.02 0.64 -1.80
C LEU A 49 -0.75 1.78 -2.46
N SER A 50 -1.98 1.54 -2.92
CA SER A 50 -2.90 2.63 -3.31
C SER A 50 -4.13 2.59 -2.40
N VAL A 51 -4.58 3.76 -1.97
CA VAL A 51 -5.81 3.98 -1.19
C VAL A 51 -6.72 4.89 -2.01
N LEU A 52 -7.95 4.44 -2.24
CA LEU A 52 -8.94 5.16 -3.03
C LEU A 52 -10.12 5.56 -2.15
N ARG A 53 -10.47 6.85 -2.20
CA ARG A 53 -11.65 7.42 -1.54
C ARG A 53 -12.60 7.97 -2.58
N ARG A 54 -13.88 7.58 -2.48
CA ARG A 54 -14.98 8.10 -3.30
C ARG A 54 -16.15 8.51 -2.40
N PRO A 55 -16.77 9.68 -2.61
CA PRO A 55 -17.92 10.11 -1.82
C PRO A 55 -19.09 9.13 -1.91
N GLY A 56 -19.56 8.65 -0.76
CA GLY A 56 -20.65 7.67 -0.66
C GLY A 56 -20.22 6.21 -0.73
N GLU A 57 -18.95 5.91 -1.01
CA GLU A 57 -18.38 4.57 -0.95
C GLU A 57 -17.53 4.39 0.32
N ALA A 58 -17.32 3.13 0.73
CA ALA A 58 -16.31 2.82 1.75
C ALA A 58 -14.91 2.96 1.12
N PRO A 59 -13.92 3.58 1.79
CA PRO A 59 -12.54 3.61 1.32
C PRO A 59 -12.01 2.20 1.04
N SER A 60 -11.22 2.05 -0.02
CA SER A 60 -10.59 0.79 -0.39
C SER A 60 -9.08 0.96 -0.54
N TRP A 61 -8.34 -0.15 -0.43
CA TRP A 61 -6.89 -0.12 -0.67
C TRP A 61 -6.38 -1.42 -1.30
N SER A 62 -5.24 -1.30 -1.98
CA SER A 62 -4.63 -2.32 -2.81
C SER A 62 -3.12 -2.40 -2.63
N LEU A 63 -2.54 -3.55 -3.01
CA LEU A 63 -1.11 -3.84 -3.05
C LEU A 63 -0.70 -4.19 -4.48
N ALA A 64 0.16 -3.35 -5.08
CA ALA A 64 0.74 -3.61 -6.40
C ALA A 64 2.19 -4.14 -6.28
N GLN A 65 2.55 -5.07 -7.17
CA GLN A 65 3.88 -5.71 -7.23
C GLN A 65 4.31 -5.89 -8.69
N GLY A 66 5.41 -5.26 -9.09
CA GLY A 66 5.94 -5.40 -10.46
C GLY A 66 5.05 -4.80 -11.55
N GLU A 67 5.13 -5.36 -12.76
CA GLU A 67 4.57 -4.77 -14.00
C GLU A 67 3.16 -5.28 -14.36
N ILE A 68 2.63 -6.25 -13.62
CA ILE A 68 1.26 -6.75 -13.85
C ILE A 68 0.28 -5.82 -13.12
N VAL A 69 -0.20 -4.83 -13.87
CA VAL A 69 -1.36 -3.99 -13.52
C VAL A 69 -2.64 -4.80 -13.74
N ASP A 70 -2.84 -5.84 -12.93
CA ASP A 70 -4.18 -6.35 -12.69
C ASP A 70 -4.89 -5.37 -11.74
N GLU A 71 -6.19 -5.16 -11.92
CA GLU A 71 -6.96 -4.07 -11.32
C GLU A 71 -6.71 -3.93 -9.81
N ALA A 72 -5.91 -2.94 -9.43
CA ALA A 72 -5.60 -2.54 -8.05
C ALA A 72 -5.62 -3.72 -7.07
N GLY A 73 -4.70 -4.67 -7.26
CA GLY A 73 -4.66 -5.97 -6.57
C GLY A 73 -5.05 -5.85 -5.09
N ALA A 74 -6.21 -6.42 -4.73
CA ALA A 74 -6.87 -6.15 -3.46
C ALA A 74 -5.95 -6.39 -2.24
N ALA A 75 -6.23 -5.67 -1.14
CA ALA A 75 -5.55 -5.84 0.14
C ALA A 75 -5.24 -7.33 0.43
N PRO A 76 -3.97 -7.72 0.66
CA PRO A 76 -3.57 -9.11 0.74
C PRO A 76 -4.33 -9.83 1.87
N PRO A 77 -4.90 -11.03 1.63
CA PRO A 77 -5.65 -11.73 2.66
C PRO A 77 -4.82 -11.96 3.92
N ARG A 78 -5.49 -11.90 5.07
CA ARG A 78 -4.86 -12.12 6.37
C ARG A 78 -4.16 -13.48 6.42
N ASP A 79 -3.08 -13.57 7.21
CA ASP A 79 -2.26 -14.77 7.40
C ASP A 79 -1.56 -15.30 6.12
N THR A 80 -1.54 -14.51 5.03
CA THR A 80 -0.63 -14.73 3.88
C THR A 80 0.77 -14.15 4.13
N LEU A 81 1.77 -14.60 3.36
CA LEU A 81 3.13 -14.05 3.42
C LEU A 81 3.17 -12.57 2.99
N ALA A 82 2.30 -12.15 2.07
CA ALA A 82 2.18 -10.74 1.67
C ALA A 82 1.64 -9.89 2.84
N TRP A 83 0.54 -10.31 3.46
CA TRP A 83 0.01 -9.68 4.67
C TRP A 83 1.05 -9.60 5.79
N TYR A 84 1.74 -10.71 6.10
CA TYR A 84 2.75 -10.76 7.15
C TYR A 84 3.87 -9.74 6.92
N ARG A 85 4.33 -9.60 5.67
CA ARG A 85 5.39 -8.65 5.31
C ARG A 85 4.96 -7.19 5.42
N LEU A 86 3.70 -6.87 5.20
CA LEU A 86 3.17 -5.53 5.45
C LEU A 86 2.94 -5.30 6.95
N ALA A 87 2.11 -6.12 7.58
CA ALA A 87 1.68 -5.95 8.98
C ALA A 87 2.85 -5.93 9.98
N CYS A 88 3.93 -6.67 9.71
CA CYS A 88 5.06 -6.81 10.64
C CYS A 88 6.27 -5.89 10.37
N PHE A 89 6.40 -5.31 9.18
CA PHE A 89 7.60 -4.54 8.79
C PHE A 89 7.31 -3.12 8.30
N LEU A 90 6.03 -2.74 8.11
CA LEU A 90 5.67 -1.34 7.92
C LEU A 90 5.92 -0.52 9.21
N PRO A 91 6.45 0.71 9.08
CA PRO A 91 6.43 1.70 10.16
C PRO A 91 5.04 1.86 10.81
N ARG A 92 4.98 2.16 12.11
CA ARG A 92 3.70 2.35 12.84
C ARG A 92 2.96 3.65 12.48
N ALA A 93 3.61 4.54 11.76
CA ALA A 93 3.07 5.78 11.21
C ALA A 93 3.88 6.14 9.97
N LEU A 94 3.29 6.89 9.04
CA LEU A 94 3.99 7.36 7.83
C LEU A 94 5.13 8.30 8.26
N PRO A 95 6.41 8.00 7.94
CA PRO A 95 7.52 8.88 8.28
C PRO A 95 7.41 10.23 7.55
N ASP A 96 7.97 11.30 8.13
CA ASP A 96 7.80 12.65 7.58
C ASP A 96 8.44 12.84 6.19
N ARG A 97 9.62 12.22 5.98
CA ARG A 97 10.39 12.34 4.73
C ARG A 97 9.58 11.94 3.48
N PRO A 98 8.88 10.78 3.44
CA PRO A 98 7.95 10.43 2.37
C PRO A 98 6.93 11.49 1.94
N THR A 99 6.54 12.41 2.82
CA THR A 99 5.55 13.47 2.54
C THR A 99 6.15 14.88 2.48
N ALA A 100 7.48 15.03 2.61
CA ALA A 100 8.12 16.33 2.85
C ALA A 100 8.01 17.35 1.70
N GLU A 101 7.71 16.88 0.49
CA GLU A 101 7.53 17.72 -0.72
C GLU A 101 6.06 17.96 -1.07
N LEU A 102 5.11 17.38 -0.32
CA LEU A 102 3.67 17.55 -0.53
C LEU A 102 3.17 18.86 0.11
N ALA A 103 2.05 19.37 -0.39
CA ALA A 103 1.32 20.41 0.35
C ALA A 103 0.79 19.84 1.68
N ALA A 104 0.59 20.68 2.70
CA ALA A 104 0.22 20.22 4.04
C ALA A 104 -1.05 19.36 4.07
N ALA A 105 -2.08 19.74 3.31
CA ALA A 105 -3.33 18.97 3.20
C ALA A 105 -3.12 17.59 2.55
N ASP A 106 -2.27 17.51 1.53
CA ASP A 106 -1.94 16.26 0.84
C ASP A 106 -1.10 15.33 1.72
N ALA A 107 -0.19 15.90 2.52
CA ALA A 107 0.59 15.18 3.53
C ALA A 107 -0.30 14.62 4.65
N ASP A 108 -1.27 15.40 5.15
CA ASP A 108 -2.22 14.96 6.16
C ASP A 108 -3.16 13.87 5.63
N ALA A 109 -3.64 14.00 4.40
CA ALA A 109 -4.42 12.97 3.72
C ALA A 109 -3.63 11.67 3.55
N ALA A 110 -2.37 11.75 3.07
CA ALA A 110 -1.50 10.58 2.93
C ALA A 110 -1.21 9.89 4.28
N ARG A 111 -1.07 10.64 5.38
CA ARG A 111 -0.91 10.10 6.74
C ARG A 111 -2.17 9.37 7.22
N ALA A 112 -3.35 9.95 6.98
CA ALA A 112 -4.63 9.33 7.31
C ALA A 112 -4.88 8.04 6.51
N ASP A 113 -4.51 8.03 5.23
CA ASP A 113 -4.62 6.86 4.36
C ASP A 113 -3.63 5.75 4.71
N TYR A 114 -2.41 6.12 5.12
CA TYR A 114 -1.47 5.16 5.68
C TYR A 114 -1.98 4.53 6.98
N ALA A 115 -2.59 5.31 7.87
CA ALA A 115 -3.22 4.80 9.08
C ALA A 115 -4.37 3.82 8.76
N PHE A 116 -5.23 4.15 7.79
CA PHE A 116 -6.30 3.26 7.30
C PHE A 116 -5.76 1.92 6.77
N VAL A 117 -4.63 1.91 6.05
CA VAL A 117 -3.97 0.66 5.63
C VAL A 117 -3.48 -0.15 6.83
N LEU A 118 -2.86 0.48 7.84
CA LEU A 118 -2.43 -0.21 9.05
C LEU A 118 -3.60 -0.80 9.85
N GLU A 119 -4.73 -0.11 9.92
CA GLU A 119 -5.97 -0.60 10.52
C GLU A 119 -6.50 -1.84 9.76
N GLY A 120 -6.54 -1.78 8.43
CA GLY A 120 -6.97 -2.90 7.58
C GLY A 120 -6.04 -4.11 7.63
N LEU A 121 -4.73 -3.91 7.82
CA LEU A 121 -3.76 -4.98 8.07
C LEU A 121 -3.92 -5.59 9.47
N GLY A 122 -4.21 -4.75 10.47
CA GLY A 122 -4.26 -5.13 11.87
C GLY A 122 -2.87 -5.47 12.45
N ALA A 123 -2.86 -5.93 13.71
CA ALA A 123 -1.62 -6.20 14.43
C ALA A 123 -0.82 -7.37 13.84
N CYS A 124 0.49 -7.18 13.71
CA CYS A 124 1.44 -8.27 13.46
C CYS A 124 1.39 -9.33 14.57
N GLY A 125 1.05 -10.55 14.18
CA GLY A 125 1.18 -11.74 15.03
C GLY A 125 -0.15 -12.32 15.51
N ARG A 126 -0.04 -13.49 16.14
CA ARG A 126 -1.15 -14.14 16.83
C ARG A 126 -1.31 -13.46 18.18
N VAL A 127 -2.44 -12.79 18.40
CA VAL A 127 -2.84 -12.35 19.75
C VAL A 127 -2.95 -13.61 20.60
N ARG A 128 -1.97 -13.85 21.48
CA ARG A 128 -2.16 -14.78 22.59
C ARG A 128 -3.02 -14.04 23.59
N GLY A 129 -4.29 -14.41 23.67
CA GLY A 129 -5.22 -13.84 24.63
C GLY A 129 -4.64 -13.95 26.04
N SER A 130 -4.65 -12.81 26.73
CA SER A 130 -4.55 -12.69 28.18
C SER A 130 -5.84 -13.16 28.85
#